data_AF-A0A661IX06-F1
#
_entry.id   AF-A0A661IX06-F1
#
_cell.length_a   1.000
_cell.length_b   1.000
_cell.length_c   1.000
_cell.angle_alpha   90.00
_cell.angle_beta   90.00
_cell.angle_gamma   90.00
#
_symmetry.space_group_name_H-M   'P 1'
#
loop_
_entity.id
_entity.type
_entity.pdbx_description
1 polymer ?
#
loop_
_entity_poly.entity_id
_entity_poly.type
_entity_poly.pdbx_seq_one_letter_code
_entity_poly.pdbx_strand_id
1 'polypeptide(L)'
;MEDFKKRSLAKAISWRVTASVTTMLIVYIFTGKAALSFGVGVIEAFSKMLLYYLHERGWQRIKWGRHPLASIRLNRETLSQRDLEIISEKLKELGYL
;
A
#
# COMPACT_ATOMS: atom_id res chain seq x y z
N MET A 1 -2.13 11.68 18.83
CA MET A 1 -2.34 11.06 17.49
C MET A 1 -1.64 11.82 16.35
N GLU A 2 -1.43 13.12 16.47
CA GLU A 2 -0.80 13.93 15.41
C GLU A 2 0.70 13.62 15.21
N ASP A 3 1.43 13.35 16.30
CA ASP A 3 2.87 13.08 16.27
C ASP A 3 3.25 11.81 15.50
N PHE A 4 2.40 10.78 15.56
CA PHE A 4 2.59 9.54 14.80
C PHE A 4 2.50 9.77 13.29
N LYS A 5 1.57 10.62 12.84
CA LYS A 5 1.38 10.95 11.41
C LYS A 5 2.55 11.77 10.88
N LYS A 6 2.99 12.79 11.61
CA LYS A 6 4.13 13.64 11.22
C LYS A 6 5.44 12.85 11.19
N ARG A 7 5.70 12.01 12.20
CA ARG A 7 6.89 11.14 12.24
C ARG A 7 6.91 10.13 11.10
N SER A 8 5.77 9.52 10.78
CA SER A 8 5.67 8.56 9.67
C SER A 8 5.92 9.25 8.31
N LEU A 9 5.34 10.43 8.11
CA LEU A 9 5.58 11.24 6.91
C LEU A 9 7.05 11.63 6.77
N ALA A 10 7.68 12.11 7.84
CA ALA A 10 9.11 12.46 7.85
C ALA A 10 9.99 11.25 7.50
N LYS A 11 9.71 10.07 8.07
CA LYS A 11 10.42 8.83 7.72
C LYS A 11 10.23 8.45 6.25
N ALA A 12 9.02 8.57 5.73
CA ALA A 12 8.73 8.26 4.33
C ALA A 12 9.46 9.20 3.36
N ILE A 13 9.49 10.50 3.67
CA ILE A 13 10.23 11.49 2.88
C ILE A 13 11.73 11.21 2.96
N SER A 14 12.27 11.01 4.16
CA SER A 14 13.68 10.68 4.37
C SER A 14 14.10 9.46 3.57
N TRP A 15 13.34 8.37 3.64
CA TRP A 15 13.63 7.16 2.88
C TRP A 15 13.59 7.39 1.36
N ARG A 16 12.61 8.16 0.86
CA ARG A 16 12.50 8.48 -0.57
C ARG A 16 13.70 9.29 -1.07
N VAL A 17 14.12 10.30 -0.32
CA VAL A 17 15.30 11.11 -0.67
C VAL A 17 16.55 10.23 -0.69
N THR A 18 16.77 9.40 0.35
CA THR A 18 17.91 8.48 0.38
C THR A 18 17.91 7.54 -0.82
N ALA A 19 16.77 6.92 -1.16
CA ALA A 19 16.69 6.00 -2.29
C ALA A 19 16.96 6.66 -3.65
N SER A 20 16.41 7.86 -3.89
CA SER A 20 16.67 8.59 -5.13
C SER A 20 18.13 9.05 -5.23
N VAL A 21 18.72 9.54 -4.13
CA VAL A 21 20.15 9.90 -4.08
C VAL A 21 21.03 8.68 -4.36
N THR A 22 20.74 7.53 -3.75
CA THR A 22 21.47 6.28 -4.03
C THR A 22 21.40 5.91 -5.52
N THR A 23 20.24 6.03 -6.15
CA THR A 23 20.08 5.74 -7.58
C THR A 23 20.90 6.71 -8.44
N MET A 24 20.83 8.02 -8.15
CA MET A 24 21.63 9.03 -8.83
C MET A 24 23.13 8.76 -8.67
N LEU A 25 23.58 8.38 -7.48
CA LEU A 25 24.99 8.04 -7.20
C LEU A 25 25.44 6.81 -8.00
N ILE A 26 24.61 5.75 -8.05
CA ILE A 26 24.91 4.56 -8.86
C ILE A 26 25.08 4.97 -10.33
N VAL A 27 24.10 5.68 -10.90
CA VAL A 27 24.18 6.12 -12.30
C VAL A 27 25.40 7.00 -12.53
N TYR A 28 25.73 7.89 -11.60
CA TYR A 28 26.89 8.77 -11.72
C TYR A 28 28.19 7.98 -11.70
N ILE A 29 28.35 7.02 -10.78
CA ILE A 29 29.54 6.17 -10.69
C ILE A 29 29.78 5.41 -12.00
N PHE A 30 28.72 4.88 -12.63
CA PHE A 30 28.86 4.12 -13.86
C PHE A 30 29.04 4.99 -15.12
N THR A 31 28.47 6.19 -15.15
CA THR A 31 28.43 7.02 -16.37
C THR A 31 29.34 8.23 -16.36
N GLY A 32 29.75 8.69 -15.17
CA GLY A 32 30.46 9.96 -14.95
C GLY A 32 29.63 11.21 -15.27
N LYS A 33 28.33 11.07 -15.61
CA LYS A 33 27.50 12.16 -16.14
C LYS A 33 26.48 12.62 -15.09
N ALA A 34 26.74 13.77 -14.48
CA ALA A 34 25.86 14.35 -13.45
C ALA A 34 24.46 14.68 -14.00
N ALA A 35 24.37 15.28 -15.19
CA ALA A 35 23.09 15.64 -15.81
C ALA A 35 22.21 14.40 -16.10
N LEU A 36 22.82 13.31 -16.58
CA LEU A 36 22.13 12.04 -16.82
C LEU A 36 21.62 11.43 -15.51
N SER A 37 22.48 11.44 -14.48
CA SER A 37 22.16 10.88 -13.16
C SER A 37 20.97 11.60 -12.52
N PHE A 38 20.97 12.93 -12.57
CA PHE A 38 19.85 13.73 -12.09
C PHE A 38 18.57 13.46 -12.88
N GLY A 39 18.66 13.41 -14.21
CA GLY A 39 17.52 13.07 -15.08
C GLY A 39 16.90 11.72 -14.72
N VAL A 40 17.74 10.70 -14.51
CA VAL A 40 17.27 9.37 -14.08
C VAL A 40 16.59 9.44 -12.72
N GLY A 41 17.15 10.12 -11.74
CA GLY A 41 16.54 10.21 -10.41
C GLY A 41 15.20 10.94 -10.40
N VAL A 42 15.01 11.97 -11.24
CA VAL A 42 13.70 12.62 -11.41
C VAL A 42 12.69 11.66 -12.03
N ILE A 43 13.06 11.02 -13.15
CA ILE A 43 12.18 10.05 -13.83
C ILE A 43 11.82 8.89 -12.90
N GLU A 44 12.77 8.40 -12.11
CA GLU A 44 12.60 7.33 -11.13
C GLU A 44 11.57 7.69 -10.07
N ALA A 45 11.67 8.90 -9.49
CA ALA A 45 10.71 9.38 -8.49
C ALA A 45 9.28 9.45 -9.05
N PHE A 46 9.11 10.02 -10.24
CA PHE A 46 7.79 10.10 -10.90
C PHE A 46 7.26 8.73 -11.32
N SER A 47 8.13 7.88 -11.89
CA SER A 47 7.77 6.54 -12.33
C SER A 47 7.28 5.69 -11.17
N LYS A 48 7.93 5.75 -10.00
CA LYS A 48 7.46 5.04 -8.80
C LYS A 48 6.07 5.48 -8.36
N MET A 49 5.76 6.77 -8.41
CA MET A 49 4.42 7.27 -8.06
C MET A 49 3.36 6.75 -9.04
N LEU A 50 3.64 6.83 -10.34
CA LEU A 50 2.73 6.36 -11.38
C LEU A 50 2.52 4.84 -11.31
N LEU A 51 3.61 4.08 -11.23
CA LEU A 51 3.57 2.62 -11.14
C LEU A 51 2.88 2.15 -9.87
N TYR A 52 3.12 2.79 -8.73
CA TYR A 52 2.41 2.46 -7.48
C TYR A 52 0.90 2.68 -7.62
N TYR A 53 0.50 3.80 -8.21
CA TYR A 53 -0.92 4.08 -8.45
C TYR A 53 -1.55 3.02 -9.36
N LEU A 54 -0.92 2.71 -10.50
CA LEU A 54 -1.40 1.70 -11.43
C LEU A 54 -1.43 0.30 -10.81
N HIS A 55 -0.41 -0.04 -10.03
CA HIS A 55 -0.32 -1.29 -9.28
C HIS A 55 -1.50 -1.41 -8.31
N GLU A 56 -1.77 -0.37 -7.51
CA GLU A 56 -2.90 -0.37 -6.58
C GLU A 56 -4.25 -0.50 -7.32
N ARG A 57 -4.43 0.20 -8.46
CA ARG A 57 -5.64 0.07 -9.28
C ARG A 57 -5.80 -1.33 -9.88
N GLY A 58 -4.70 -1.96 -10.30
CA GLY A 58 -4.69 -3.34 -10.73
C GLY A 58 -5.04 -4.30 -9.59
N TRP A 59 -4.41 -4.10 -8.44
CA TRP A 59 -4.61 -4.90 -7.24
C TRP A 59 -6.04 -4.85 -6.71
N GLN A 60 -6.69 -3.68 -6.79
CA GLN A 60 -8.11 -3.53 -6.40
C GLN A 60 -9.07 -4.44 -7.19
N ARG A 61 -8.70 -4.87 -8.40
CA ARG A 61 -9.50 -5.82 -9.21
C ARG A 61 -9.31 -7.27 -8.78
N ILE A 62 -8.23 -7.58 -8.09
CA ILE A 62 -7.89 -8.92 -7.64
C ILE A 62 -8.55 -9.14 -6.26
N LYS A 63 -9.39 -10.18 -6.14
CA LYS A 63 -10.07 -10.54 -4.87
C LYS A 63 -9.17 -11.27 -3.86
N TRP A 64 -7.86 -11.29 -4.09
CA TRP A 64 -6.88 -12.04 -3.30
C TRP A 64 -6.80 -11.50 -1.87
N GLY A 65 -6.77 -12.40 -0.89
CA GLY A 65 -6.60 -12.06 0.53
C GLY A 65 -7.83 -11.43 1.21
N ARG A 66 -8.98 -11.32 0.54
CA ARG A 66 -10.23 -10.91 1.20
C ARG A 66 -10.84 -12.12 1.91
N HIS A 67 -10.98 -12.03 3.24
CA HIS A 67 -11.68 -13.06 4.00
C HIS A 67 -13.15 -13.14 3.52
N PRO A 68 -13.74 -14.35 3.37
CA PRO A 68 -15.14 -14.49 2.94
C PRO A 68 -16.13 -13.71 3.82
N LEU A 69 -15.83 -13.56 5.12
CA LEU A 69 -16.63 -12.78 6.06
C LEU A 69 -16.47 -11.25 5.91
N ALA A 70 -15.44 -10.77 5.22
CA ALA A 70 -15.19 -9.35 5.04
C ALA A 70 -16.26 -8.66 4.16
N SER A 71 -17.08 -9.43 3.44
CA SER A 71 -18.23 -8.90 2.70
C SER A 71 -19.45 -8.61 3.59
N ILE A 72 -19.49 -9.13 4.83
CA ILE A 72 -20.62 -8.90 5.74
C ILE A 72 -20.47 -7.50 6.33
N ARG A 73 -21.42 -6.62 6.04
CA ARG A 73 -21.46 -5.27 6.62
C ARG A 73 -22.15 -5.32 7.98
N LEU A 74 -21.35 -5.47 9.04
CA LEU A 74 -21.85 -5.45 10.42
C LEU A 74 -21.90 -4.02 10.96
N ASN A 75 -23.02 -3.65 11.60
CA ASN A 75 -23.07 -2.45 12.43
C ASN A 75 -22.48 -2.79 13.81
N ARG A 76 -21.32 -2.22 14.14
CA ARG A 76 -20.64 -2.50 15.42
C ARG A 76 -21.41 -1.98 16.64
N GLU A 77 -22.29 -1.01 16.44
CA GLU A 77 -23.08 -0.41 17.51
C GLU A 77 -24.33 -1.24 17.85
N THR A 78 -24.82 -2.06 16.90
CA THR A 78 -26.00 -2.92 17.09
C THR A 78 -25.78 -4.28 16.44
N LEU A 79 -25.11 -5.20 17.15
CA LEU A 79 -25.08 -6.62 16.80
C LEU A 79 -26.41 -7.26 17.19
N SER A 80 -27.34 -7.37 16.25
CA SER A 80 -28.62 -8.03 16.47
C SER A 80 -28.46 -9.55 16.45
N GLN A 81 -29.39 -10.28 17.07
CA GLN A 81 -29.41 -11.76 17.01
C GLN A 81 -29.45 -12.28 15.56
N ARG A 82 -30.11 -11.55 14.65
CA ARG A 82 -30.11 -11.86 13.22
C ARG A 82 -28.72 -11.82 12.58
N ASP A 83 -27.87 -10.87 12.98
CA ASP A 83 -26.52 -10.76 12.44
C ASP A 83 -25.65 -11.94 12.91
N LEU A 84 -25.87 -12.41 14.15
CA LEU A 84 -25.19 -13.58 14.71
C LEU A 84 -25.61 -14.88 14.00
N GLU A 85 -26.89 -15.02 13.65
CA GLU A 85 -27.37 -16.15 12.85
C GLU A 85 -26.70 -16.18 11.47
N ILE A 86 -26.66 -15.03 10.77
CA ILE A 86 -26.01 -14.91 9.44
C ILE A 86 -24.52 -15.25 9.50
N ILE A 87 -23.82 -14.81 10.56
CA ILE A 87 -22.39 -15.13 10.75
C ILE A 87 -22.23 -16.63 11.04
N SER A 88 -23.04 -17.19 11.93
CA SER A 88 -22.99 -18.62 12.30
C SER A 88 -23.22 -19.52 11.09
N GLU A 89 -24.20 -19.19 10.26
CA GLU A 89 -24.51 -19.90 9.02
C GLU A 89 -23.34 -19.84 8.04
N LYS A 90 -22.77 -18.64 7.80
CA LYS A 90 -21.58 -18.49 6.94
C LYS A 90 -20.35 -19.19 7.48
N LEU A 91 -20.15 -19.24 8.79
CA LEU A 91 -19.03 -19.94 9.40
C LEU A 91 -19.14 -21.46 9.21
N LYS A 92 -20.37 -22.01 9.29
CA LYS A 92 -20.65 -23.42 8.98
C LYS A 92 -20.42 -23.73 7.50
N GLU A 93 -20.90 -22.87 6.58
CA GLU A 93 -20.65 -23.02 5.13
C GLU A 93 -19.15 -23.06 4.80
N LEU A 94 -18.34 -22.29 5.55
CA LEU A 94 -16.89 -22.22 5.39
C LEU A 94 -16.13 -23.31 6.16
N GLY A 95 -16.82 -24.15 6.94
CA GLY A 95 -16.22 -25.25 7.71
C GLY A 95 -15.42 -24.80 8.94
N TYR A 96 -15.65 -23.59 9.44
CA TYR A 96 -15.04 -23.12 10.69
C TYR A 96 -15.80 -23.59 11.94
N LEU A 97 -17.09 -23.92 11.77
CA LEU A 97 -18.02 -24.45 12.77
C LEU A 97 -18.66 -25.73 12.23
#